data_AF-A0A6P4ZS78-F1
#
_entry.id   AF-A0A6P4ZS78-F1
#
_cell.length_a   1.000
_cell.length_b   1.000
_cell.length_c   1.000
_cell.angle_alpha   90.00
_cell.angle_beta   90.00
_cell.angle_gamma   90.00
#
_symmetry.space_group_name_H-M   'P 1'
#
loop_
_entity.id
_entity.type
_entity.pdbx_description
1 polymer ?
#
loop_
_entity_poly.entity_id
_entity_poly.type
_entity_poly.pdbx_seq_one_letter_code
_entity_poly.pdbx_strand_id
1 'polypeptide(L)'
;MQASKVNMFHKLSLAETINITDVQGDGNLTVSAGSGSTVIITTCLYHVPGDEHSCTHCRALVLPKPVGKPKRLGTKTEKSCHMYIDNLAMLTGGGKILKCRSIIAKLMKTKTDPDSQVSLRYAASLNTIYEGDFKKVSRLLREVQAILPDTVNETEHRLWWGNIKSLAKLREGKGDAGIVFAKEVLPLLDMLAPGCITAYLLINHALLLTEIAATQDDREDRQHFMKMAEKDFHHAIEHAEYEHPKQMLHSQSRVPRFAKIGLAFLYLGCKESAGNFKLGTSDVSLDDIKRAKNVIDALDRDGMVCDSGQFQFMVAKTCLHYRLGSYQQAYDLAQEAKVFATKHSFGGFVKFADSIVQYLQEYNV
;
A
#
# COMPACT_ATOMS: atom_id res chain seq x y z
N MET A 1 36.06 3.75 -32.15
CA MET A 1 34.61 3.43 -32.23
C MET A 1 34.50 1.92 -32.38
N GLN A 2 34.27 1.21 -31.29
CA GLN A 2 32.96 0.69 -30.83
C GLN A 2 32.58 -0.64 -31.50
N ALA A 3 33.09 -1.73 -30.92
CA ALA A 3 32.53 -3.07 -31.01
C ALA A 3 32.89 -3.82 -29.72
N SER A 4 32.18 -3.51 -28.64
CA SER A 4 32.25 -4.22 -27.37
C SER A 4 30.99 -3.87 -26.57
N LYS A 5 30.28 -4.91 -26.09
CA LYS A 5 29.02 -4.93 -25.31
C LYS A 5 27.76 -5.46 -26.02
N VAL A 6 27.88 -6.56 -26.74
CA VAL A 6 26.74 -7.48 -27.00
C VAL A 6 27.15 -8.88 -26.56
N ASN A 7 27.39 -9.08 -25.26
CA ASN A 7 27.54 -10.43 -24.68
C ASN A 7 27.52 -10.43 -23.14
N MET A 8 26.44 -9.93 -22.53
CA MET A 8 26.27 -10.02 -21.07
C MET A 8 24.84 -10.27 -20.60
N PHE A 9 23.98 -10.86 -21.44
CA PHE A 9 22.62 -11.28 -21.05
C PHE A 9 22.27 -12.71 -21.49
N HIS A 10 23.28 -13.57 -21.67
CA HIS A 10 23.06 -15.01 -21.77
C HIS A 10 23.62 -15.71 -20.53
N LYS A 11 22.81 -15.77 -19.48
CA LYS A 11 22.77 -16.87 -18.49
C LYS A 11 21.75 -16.55 -17.39
N LEU A 12 20.55 -17.11 -17.55
CA LEU A 12 19.65 -17.68 -16.54
C LEU A 12 18.31 -17.93 -17.27
N SER A 13 18.23 -19.04 -17.99
CA SER A 13 17.01 -19.46 -18.68
C SER A 13 16.01 -20.03 -17.67
N LEU A 14 15.11 -19.19 -17.16
CA LEU A 14 13.70 -19.57 -17.13
C LEU A 14 13.16 -19.21 -18.50
N ALA A 15 12.54 -20.16 -19.19
CA ALA A 15 12.01 -19.93 -20.53
C ALA A 15 10.98 -18.79 -20.50
N GLU A 16 11.40 -17.58 -20.91
CA GLU A 16 10.50 -16.48 -21.19
C GLU A 16 9.85 -16.74 -22.54
N THR A 17 8.65 -17.32 -22.50
CA THR A 17 7.83 -17.44 -23.71
C THR A 17 7.24 -16.08 -24.01
N ILE A 18 7.77 -15.39 -25.02
CA ILE A 18 7.16 -14.18 -25.57
C ILE A 18 6.21 -14.63 -26.68
N ASN A 19 4.90 -14.56 -26.41
CA ASN A 19 3.88 -14.74 -27.44
C ASN A 19 3.60 -13.38 -28.08
N ILE A 20 4.03 -13.20 -29.33
CA ILE A 20 3.68 -12.04 -30.16
C ILE A 20 2.52 -12.47 -31.05
N THR A 21 1.36 -11.83 -30.88
CA THR A 21 0.20 -12.04 -31.75
C THR A 21 -0.12 -10.72 -32.44
N ASP A 22 0.08 -10.67 -33.76
CA ASP A 22 -0.37 -9.56 -34.59
C ASP A 22 -1.85 -9.73 -34.91
N VAL A 23 -2.64 -8.69 -34.69
CA VAL A 23 -4.09 -8.74 -34.88
C VAL A 23 -4.55 -7.60 -35.77
N GLN A 24 -5.31 -7.95 -36.80
CA GLN A 24 -5.99 -7.02 -37.69
C GLN A 24 -7.52 -7.14 -37.46
N GLY A 25 -8.17 -6.05 -37.04
CA GLY A 25 -9.64 -5.93 -36.95
C GLY A 25 -10.22 -5.70 -35.55
N ASP A 26 -11.50 -5.30 -35.49
CA ASP A 26 -12.24 -4.87 -34.30
C ASP A 26 -12.85 -6.05 -33.48
N GLY A 27 -12.28 -7.24 -33.60
CA GLY A 27 -12.80 -8.45 -32.96
C GLY A 27 -12.45 -8.56 -31.46
N ASN A 28 -13.27 -9.28 -30.69
CA ASN A 28 -12.91 -9.69 -29.33
C ASN A 28 -11.69 -10.63 -29.36
N LEU A 29 -10.64 -10.26 -28.64
CA LEU A 29 -9.39 -11.00 -28.54
C LEU A 29 -9.37 -11.82 -27.25
N THR A 30 -9.26 -13.15 -27.38
CA THR A 30 -9.01 -14.06 -26.25
C THR A 30 -7.60 -14.63 -26.37
N VAL A 31 -6.71 -14.24 -25.44
CA VAL A 31 -5.33 -14.73 -25.40
C VAL A 31 -5.15 -15.64 -24.18
N SER A 32 -4.89 -16.93 -24.43
CA SER A 32 -4.54 -17.89 -23.38
C SER A 32 -3.02 -17.93 -23.21
N ALA A 33 -2.51 -17.32 -22.14
CA ALA A 33 -1.09 -17.35 -21.81
C ALA A 33 -0.82 -18.22 -20.57
N GLY A 34 0.32 -18.91 -20.57
CA GLY A 34 0.75 -19.73 -19.42
C GLY A 34 1.18 -18.88 -18.22
N SER A 35 1.16 -19.48 -17.03
CA SER A 35 1.68 -18.87 -15.79
C SER A 35 3.08 -18.30 -16.00
N GLY A 36 3.27 -17.00 -15.75
CA GLY A 36 4.56 -16.31 -15.85
C GLY A 36 4.85 -15.62 -17.19
N SER A 37 3.91 -15.68 -18.14
CA SER A 37 4.08 -15.03 -19.45
C SER A 37 3.71 -13.55 -19.41
N THR A 38 4.45 -12.72 -20.14
CA THR A 38 4.05 -11.34 -20.46
C THR A 38 3.32 -11.34 -21.80
N VAL A 39 2.10 -10.79 -21.83
CA VAL A 39 1.36 -10.58 -23.07
C VAL A 39 1.61 -9.15 -23.53
N ILE A 40 2.15 -9.01 -24.75
CA ILE A 40 2.31 -7.72 -25.42
C ILE A 40 1.32 -7.71 -26.58
N ILE A 41 0.34 -6.81 -26.52
CA ILE A 41 -0.58 -6.59 -27.64
C ILE A 41 -0.11 -5.34 -28.36
N THR A 42 0.28 -5.50 -29.62
CA THR A 42 0.62 -4.39 -30.50
C THR A 42 -0.60 -4.07 -31.34
N THR A 43 -1.23 -2.92 -31.11
CA THR A 43 -2.29 -2.41 -31.98
C THR A 43 -1.70 -1.34 -32.90
N CYS A 44 -1.76 -1.57 -34.22
CA CYS A 44 -1.44 -0.54 -35.22
C CYS A 44 -2.78 -0.11 -35.84
N LEU A 45 -3.23 1.10 -35.52
CA LEU A 45 -4.52 1.67 -35.93
C LEU A 45 -4.56 2.07 -37.42
N TYR A 46 -3.42 2.05 -38.11
CA TYR A 46 -3.29 2.49 -39.49
C TYR A 46 -2.37 1.53 -40.24
N HIS A 47 -2.94 0.63 -41.00
CA HIS A 47 -2.20 -0.03 -42.07
C HIS A 47 -2.86 0.32 -43.40
N VAL A 48 -2.23 1.22 -44.15
CA VAL A 48 -2.52 1.38 -45.57
C VAL A 48 -1.75 0.27 -46.28
N PRO A 49 -2.41 -0.60 -47.07
CA PRO A 49 -1.72 -1.66 -47.78
C PRO A 49 -0.81 -1.05 -48.86
N GLY A 50 0.51 -1.15 -48.69
CA GLY A 50 1.47 -0.77 -49.74
C GLY A 50 2.82 -0.20 -49.28
N ASP A 51 2.96 0.29 -48.06
CA ASP A 51 4.21 0.92 -47.61
C ASP A 51 4.95 0.06 -46.58
N GLU A 52 6.14 -0.42 -46.96
CA GLU A 52 7.16 -0.95 -46.05
C GLU A 52 7.80 0.17 -45.24
N HIS A 53 7.03 0.96 -44.49
CA HIS A 53 7.56 2.00 -43.61
C HIS A 53 7.08 1.78 -42.16
N SER A 54 8.07 1.80 -41.25
CA SER A 54 7.96 1.57 -39.82
C SER A 54 6.75 2.28 -39.19
N CYS A 55 5.80 1.53 -38.62
CA CYS A 55 4.69 2.04 -37.79
C CYS A 55 5.31 2.65 -36.50
N THR A 56 5.68 3.94 -36.53
CA THR A 56 6.17 4.71 -35.37
C THR A 56 5.07 5.02 -34.34
N HIS A 57 3.83 4.59 -34.61
CA HIS A 57 2.67 4.82 -33.76
C HIS A 57 2.11 3.56 -33.08
N CYS A 58 2.86 2.44 -33.09
CA CYS A 58 2.51 1.27 -32.29
C CYS A 58 2.54 1.61 -30.79
N ARG A 59 1.38 1.68 -30.14
CA ARG A 59 1.29 1.67 -28.68
C ARG A 59 1.30 0.22 -28.22
N ALA A 60 2.41 -0.21 -27.63
CA ALA A 60 2.47 -1.49 -26.93
C ALA A 60 1.60 -1.39 -25.67
N LEU A 61 0.48 -2.13 -25.65
CA LEU A 61 -0.28 -2.31 -24.43
C LEU A 61 0.40 -3.42 -23.61
N VAL A 62 1.24 -3.04 -22.66
CA VAL A 62 1.83 -3.98 -21.70
C VAL A 62 0.77 -4.26 -20.65
N LEU A 63 0.10 -5.41 -20.77
CA LEU A 63 -0.83 -5.87 -19.75
C LEU A 63 -0.02 -6.23 -18.49
N PRO A 64 -0.48 -5.85 -17.29
CA PRO A 64 0.13 -6.30 -16.05
C PRO A 64 0.22 -7.82 -16.05
N LYS A 65 1.37 -8.37 -15.62
CA LYS A 65 1.51 -9.82 -15.44
C LYS A 65 0.35 -10.30 -14.55
N PRO A 66 -0.47 -11.27 -15.00
CA PRO A 66 -1.44 -11.90 -14.13
C PRO A 66 -0.70 -12.43 -12.91
N VAL A 67 -1.21 -12.10 -11.73
CA VAL A 67 -0.67 -12.53 -10.46
C VAL A 67 -0.73 -14.07 -10.41
N GLY A 68 0.40 -14.73 -10.67
CA GLY A 68 0.52 -16.18 -10.62
C GLY A 68 0.38 -16.69 -9.18
N LYS A 69 -0.06 -17.94 -9.00
CA LYS A 69 -0.10 -18.59 -7.69
C LYS A 69 1.23 -19.32 -7.42
N PRO A 70 2.20 -18.76 -6.67
CA PRO A 70 3.38 -19.50 -6.28
C PRO A 70 3.08 -20.50 -5.15
N LYS A 71 3.98 -21.48 -4.98
CA LYS A 71 3.88 -22.52 -3.95
C LYS A 71 4.14 -21.93 -2.56
N ARG A 72 3.14 -22.01 -1.68
CA ARG A 72 3.30 -21.70 -0.25
C ARG A 72 4.05 -22.83 0.46
N LEU A 73 5.03 -22.48 1.30
CA LEU A 73 5.80 -23.45 2.10
C LEU A 73 5.00 -23.97 3.30
N GLY A 74 4.03 -23.19 3.80
CA GLY A 74 2.92 -23.66 4.64
C GLY A 74 3.34 -24.27 5.98
N THR A 75 4.52 -23.89 6.49
CA THR A 75 5.12 -24.49 7.69
C THR A 75 4.34 -24.12 8.95
N LYS A 76 4.50 -24.89 10.04
CA LYS A 76 3.87 -24.56 11.33
C LYS A 76 4.38 -23.22 11.90
N THR A 77 5.65 -22.92 11.71
CA THR A 77 6.30 -21.68 12.18
C THR A 77 5.79 -20.47 11.41
N GLU A 78 5.74 -20.54 10.08
CA GLU A 78 5.19 -19.49 9.20
C GLU A 78 3.74 -19.16 9.58
N LYS A 79 2.88 -20.18 9.71
CA LYS A 79 1.48 -20.00 10.15
C LYS A 79 1.38 -19.32 11.52
N SER A 80 2.27 -19.68 12.45
CA SER A 80 2.30 -19.07 13.79
C SER A 80 2.74 -17.60 13.73
N CYS A 81 3.72 -17.28 12.89
CA CYS A 81 4.20 -15.92 12.63
C CYS A 81 3.10 -15.04 12.03
N HIS A 82 2.40 -15.53 11.00
CA HIS A 82 1.25 -14.86 10.41
C HIS A 82 0.15 -14.60 11.44
N MET A 83 -0.13 -15.58 12.31
CA MET A 83 -1.08 -15.41 13.41
C MET A 83 -0.64 -14.34 14.43
N TYR A 84 0.65 -14.26 14.78
CA TYR A 84 1.15 -13.22 15.66
C TYR A 84 0.94 -11.85 15.05
N ILE A 85 1.37 -11.65 13.81
CA ILE A 85 1.22 -10.38 13.10
C ILE A 85 -0.25 -10.00 13.01
N ASP A 86 -1.11 -10.90 12.53
CA ASP A 86 -2.51 -10.58 12.25
C ASP A 86 -3.32 -10.25 13.51
N ASN A 87 -3.21 -11.09 14.55
CA ASN A 87 -3.95 -10.90 15.80
C ASN A 87 -3.46 -9.68 16.58
N LEU A 88 -2.14 -9.45 16.62
CA LEU A 88 -1.57 -8.31 17.34
C LEU A 88 -1.78 -7.00 16.57
N ALA A 89 -1.79 -7.03 15.24
CA ALA A 89 -2.23 -5.92 14.41
C ALA A 89 -3.72 -5.61 14.63
N MET A 90 -4.57 -6.62 14.87
CA MET A 90 -5.98 -6.40 15.21
C MET A 90 -6.15 -5.73 16.58
N LEU A 91 -5.40 -6.15 17.60
CA LEU A 91 -5.39 -5.47 18.89
C LEU A 91 -4.90 -4.03 18.78
N THR A 92 -3.84 -3.81 18.00
CA THR A 92 -3.29 -2.47 17.75
C THR A 92 -4.31 -1.58 17.02
N GLY A 93 -4.87 -2.06 15.90
CA GLY A 93 -5.86 -1.34 15.12
C GLY A 93 -7.20 -1.13 15.82
N GLY A 94 -7.49 -1.86 16.90
CA GLY A 94 -8.65 -1.65 17.77
C GLY A 94 -8.35 -0.84 19.04
N GLY A 95 -7.25 -0.08 19.08
CA GLY A 95 -6.91 0.79 20.21
C GLY A 95 -6.47 0.06 21.49
N LYS A 96 -6.33 -1.27 21.47
CA LYS A 96 -5.95 -2.09 22.63
C LYS A 96 -4.43 -2.14 22.81
N ILE A 97 -3.78 -0.96 22.76
CA ILE A 97 -2.32 -0.81 22.69
C ILE A 97 -1.62 -1.47 23.88
N LEU A 98 -2.04 -1.17 25.11
CA LEU A 98 -1.44 -1.72 26.33
C LEU A 98 -1.61 -3.24 26.43
N LYS A 99 -2.77 -3.76 26.02
CA LYS A 99 -3.04 -5.20 25.98
C LYS A 99 -2.13 -5.90 24.97
N CYS A 100 -2.01 -5.34 23.77
CA CYS A 100 -1.12 -5.84 22.71
C CYS A 100 0.32 -5.92 23.21
N ARG A 101 0.84 -4.83 23.80
CA ARG A 101 2.19 -4.77 24.39
C ARG A 101 2.42 -5.85 25.45
N SER A 102 1.47 -6.06 26.35
CA SER A 102 1.57 -7.08 27.40
C SER A 102 1.66 -8.50 26.81
N ILE A 103 0.85 -8.79 25.79
CA ILE A 103 0.88 -10.08 25.10
C ILE A 103 2.20 -10.29 24.37
N ILE A 104 2.68 -9.28 23.63
CA ILE A 104 3.98 -9.31 22.94
C ILE A 104 5.10 -9.62 23.93
N ALA A 105 5.16 -8.91 25.06
CA ALA A 105 6.21 -9.11 26.07
C ALA A 105 6.19 -10.54 26.65
N LYS A 106 5.01 -11.14 26.83
CA LYS A 106 4.89 -12.54 27.28
C LYS A 106 5.33 -13.53 26.19
N LEU A 107 4.95 -13.30 24.94
CA LEU A 107 5.32 -14.15 23.82
C LEU A 107 6.83 -14.09 23.54
N MET A 108 7.44 -12.91 23.59
CA MET A 108 8.89 -12.74 23.39
C MET A 108 9.73 -13.46 24.44
N LYS A 109 9.19 -13.71 25.65
CA LYS A 109 9.86 -14.51 26.69
C LYS A 109 9.79 -16.02 26.44
N THR A 110 8.79 -16.48 25.70
CA THR A 110 8.47 -17.91 25.56
C THR A 110 8.75 -18.48 24.17
N LYS A 111 8.85 -17.62 23.15
CA LYS A 111 9.10 -18.01 21.75
C LYS A 111 10.49 -17.61 21.33
N THR A 112 11.46 -18.50 21.45
CA THR A 112 12.88 -18.16 21.23
C THR A 112 13.35 -18.36 19.80
N ASP A 113 12.55 -18.96 18.92
CA ASP A 113 12.92 -19.15 17.51
C ASP A 113 13.03 -17.80 16.77
N PRO A 114 14.00 -17.66 15.85
CA PRO A 114 14.25 -16.40 15.14
C PRO A 114 13.02 -15.84 14.41
N ASP A 115 12.28 -16.67 13.68
CA ASP A 115 11.08 -16.25 12.94
C ASP A 115 10.00 -15.65 13.84
N SER A 116 9.71 -16.28 14.98
CA SER A 116 8.77 -15.74 15.97
C SER A 116 9.30 -14.46 16.61
N GLN A 117 10.58 -14.40 16.95
CA GLN A 117 11.22 -13.22 17.55
C GLN A 117 11.17 -12.01 16.61
N VAL A 118 11.36 -12.21 15.31
CA VAL A 118 11.23 -11.16 14.28
C VAL A 118 9.76 -10.74 14.14
N SER A 119 8.84 -11.69 13.99
CA SER A 119 7.40 -11.41 13.85
C SER A 119 6.81 -10.63 15.02
N LEU A 120 7.20 -10.99 16.25
CA LEU A 120 6.77 -10.29 17.46
C LEU A 120 7.33 -8.86 17.53
N ARG A 121 8.54 -8.62 17.02
CA ARG A 121 9.11 -7.26 16.91
C ARG A 121 8.44 -6.44 15.82
N TYR A 122 7.98 -7.03 14.73
CA TYR A 122 7.13 -6.32 13.76
C TYR A 122 5.80 -5.90 14.39
N ALA A 123 5.13 -6.80 15.11
CA ALA A 123 3.92 -6.45 15.85
C ALA A 123 4.17 -5.35 16.91
N ALA A 124 5.30 -5.42 17.63
CA ALA A 124 5.71 -4.39 18.58
C ALA A 124 5.98 -3.04 17.90
N SER A 125 6.60 -3.07 16.72
CA SER A 125 6.90 -1.88 15.93
C SER A 125 5.62 -1.23 15.45
N LEU A 126 4.67 -1.99 14.88
CA LEU A 126 3.36 -1.49 14.48
C LEU A 126 2.61 -0.87 15.67
N ASN A 127 2.61 -1.55 16.82
CA ASN A 127 2.01 -1.04 18.04
C ASN A 127 2.62 0.32 18.46
N THR A 128 3.94 0.44 18.36
CA THR A 128 4.69 1.65 18.72
C THR A 128 4.50 2.79 17.70
N ILE A 129 4.31 2.47 16.40
CA ILE A 129 3.97 3.47 15.37
C ILE A 129 2.68 4.20 15.73
N TYR A 130 1.66 3.47 16.19
CA TYR A 130 0.35 4.05 16.56
C TYR A 130 0.43 4.96 17.81
N GLU A 131 1.40 4.72 18.67
CA GLU A 131 1.72 5.60 19.81
C GLU A 131 2.52 6.84 19.40
N GLY A 132 3.14 6.82 18.21
CA GLY A 132 4.00 7.90 17.71
C GLY A 132 5.44 7.88 18.26
N ASP A 133 5.90 6.77 18.85
CA ASP A 133 7.29 6.65 19.36
C ASP A 133 8.23 6.05 18.30
N PHE A 134 8.58 6.88 17.32
CA PHE A 134 9.40 6.45 16.18
C PHE A 134 10.87 6.12 16.53
N LYS A 135 11.37 6.64 17.66
CA LYS A 135 12.71 6.28 18.18
C LYS A 135 12.72 4.81 18.61
N LYS A 136 11.69 4.38 19.32
CA LYS A 136 11.54 2.98 19.72
C LYS A 136 11.26 2.05 18.53
N VAL A 137 10.48 2.49 17.54
CA VAL A 137 10.31 1.75 16.27
C VAL A 137 11.67 1.50 15.61
N SER A 138 12.49 2.55 15.49
CA SER A 138 13.84 2.45 14.89
C SER A 138 14.79 1.53 15.66
N ARG A 139 14.62 1.40 16.99
CA ARG A 139 15.37 0.41 17.79
C ARG A 139 14.90 -1.01 17.49
N LEU A 140 13.59 -1.26 17.53
CA LEU A 140 13.01 -2.58 17.28
C LEU A 140 13.37 -3.11 15.88
N LEU A 141 13.33 -2.25 14.86
CA LEU A 141 13.69 -2.65 13.49
C LEU A 141 15.19 -2.92 13.31
N ARG A 142 16.06 -2.30 14.12
CA ARG A 142 17.50 -2.65 14.14
C ARG A 142 17.73 -4.01 14.79
N GLU A 143 17.02 -4.30 15.88
CA GLU A 143 17.06 -5.63 16.51
C GLU A 143 16.59 -6.73 15.55
N VAL A 144 15.55 -6.46 14.76
CA VAL A 144 15.11 -7.37 13.69
C VAL A 144 16.23 -7.64 12.70
N GLN A 145 16.91 -6.60 12.19
CA GLN A 145 18.00 -6.79 11.22
C GLN A 145 19.13 -7.67 11.74
N ALA A 146 19.42 -7.63 13.04
CA ALA A 146 20.41 -8.49 13.65
C ALA A 146 20.00 -9.97 13.71
N ILE A 147 18.69 -10.27 13.72
CA ILE A 147 18.14 -11.63 13.82
C ILE A 147 17.81 -12.21 12.43
N LEU A 148 17.54 -11.36 11.43
CA LEU A 148 17.13 -11.77 10.08
C LEU A 148 17.96 -12.91 9.47
N PRO A 149 19.31 -12.90 9.52
CA PRO A 149 20.12 -13.96 8.92
C PRO A 149 19.88 -15.37 9.51
N ASP A 150 19.33 -15.43 10.73
CA ASP A 150 19.06 -16.70 11.43
C ASP A 150 17.63 -17.22 11.16
N THR A 151 16.82 -16.49 10.38
CA THR A 151 15.42 -16.86 10.10
C THR A 151 15.31 -17.81 8.92
N VAL A 152 14.31 -18.69 8.94
CA VAL A 152 14.01 -19.58 7.82
C VAL A 152 13.26 -18.86 6.71
N ASN A 153 12.44 -17.85 7.05
CA ASN A 153 11.61 -17.08 6.11
C ASN A 153 12.19 -15.68 5.84
N GLU A 154 13.51 -15.56 5.69
CA GLU A 154 14.20 -14.27 5.59
C GLU A 154 13.60 -13.33 4.53
N THR A 155 13.22 -13.83 3.35
CA THR A 155 12.62 -13.01 2.28
C THR A 155 11.31 -12.35 2.72
N GLU A 156 10.41 -13.11 3.33
CA GLU A 156 9.12 -12.57 3.83
C GLU A 156 9.37 -11.57 4.97
N HIS A 157 10.32 -11.87 5.86
CA HIS A 157 10.67 -10.95 6.93
C HIS A 157 11.30 -9.67 6.38
N ARG A 158 12.18 -9.73 5.37
CA ARG A 158 12.73 -8.53 4.74
C ARG A 158 11.64 -7.67 4.11
N LEU A 159 10.64 -8.28 3.45
CA LEU A 159 9.49 -7.57 2.93
C LEU A 159 8.73 -6.84 4.05
N TRP A 160 8.45 -7.52 5.16
CA TRP A 160 7.83 -6.91 6.35
C TRP A 160 8.66 -5.79 6.96
N TRP A 161 9.99 -5.95 7.00
CA TRP A 161 10.88 -4.92 7.50
C TRP A 161 10.75 -3.62 6.69
N GLY A 162 10.82 -3.73 5.36
CA GLY A 162 10.64 -2.57 4.47
C GLY A 162 9.25 -1.95 4.61
N ASN A 163 8.22 -2.80 4.71
CA ASN A 163 6.82 -2.39 4.95
C ASN A 163 6.66 -1.57 6.25
N ILE A 164 7.17 -2.05 7.38
CA ILE A 164 7.04 -1.35 8.67
C ILE A 164 7.89 -0.08 8.69
N LYS A 165 9.08 -0.11 8.08
CA LYS A 165 9.98 1.05 8.06
C LYS A 165 9.43 2.17 7.18
N SER A 166 8.87 1.84 6.02
CA SER A 166 8.23 2.81 5.13
C SER A 166 6.99 3.42 5.78
N LEU A 167 6.15 2.60 6.44
CA LEU A 167 5.01 3.08 7.24
C LEU A 167 5.45 4.03 8.36
N ALA A 168 6.50 3.69 9.11
CA ALA A 168 7.01 4.56 10.17
C ALA A 168 7.44 5.92 9.61
N LYS A 169 8.10 5.96 8.45
CA LYS A 169 8.51 7.21 7.81
C LYS A 169 7.35 8.02 7.24
N LEU A 170 6.35 7.35 6.66
CA LEU A 170 5.09 7.99 6.29
C LEU A 170 4.46 8.72 7.48
N ARG A 171 4.35 8.03 8.63
CA ARG A 171 3.77 8.59 9.87
C ARG A 171 4.63 9.66 10.53
N GLU A 172 5.94 9.66 10.31
CA GLU A 172 6.85 10.75 10.70
C GLU A 172 6.69 12.01 9.79
N GLY A 173 5.92 11.94 8.69
CA GLY A 173 5.87 12.99 7.68
C GLY A 173 7.11 13.05 6.78
N LYS A 174 7.85 11.93 6.66
CA LYS A 174 9.07 11.81 5.86
C LYS A 174 8.85 10.89 4.66
N GLY A 175 7.92 11.27 3.78
CA GLY A 175 7.54 10.49 2.59
C GLY A 175 8.73 10.09 1.72
N ASP A 176 9.63 11.03 1.42
CA ASP A 176 10.81 10.78 0.58
C ASP A 176 11.76 9.73 1.18
N ALA A 177 11.93 9.73 2.50
CA ALA A 177 12.71 8.71 3.17
C ALA A 177 11.98 7.35 3.20
N GLY A 178 10.65 7.38 3.30
CA GLY A 178 9.81 6.18 3.32
C GLY A 178 9.83 5.44 1.99
N ILE A 179 9.75 6.16 0.86
CA ILE A 179 9.70 5.54 -0.47
C ILE A 179 10.98 4.78 -0.81
N VAL A 180 12.14 5.21 -0.31
CA VAL A 180 13.41 4.47 -0.46
C VAL A 180 13.30 3.06 0.12
N PHE A 181 12.74 2.92 1.34
CA PHE A 181 12.60 1.62 1.97
C PHE A 181 11.54 0.73 1.31
N ALA A 182 10.46 1.33 0.79
CA ALA A 182 9.48 0.57 0.01
C ALA A 182 10.13 0.03 -1.28
N LYS A 183 10.82 0.89 -2.04
CA LYS A 183 11.51 0.51 -3.28
C LYS A 183 12.60 -0.54 -3.09
N GLU A 184 13.29 -0.53 -1.96
CA GLU A 184 14.29 -1.55 -1.61
C GLU A 184 13.70 -2.97 -1.59
N VAL A 185 12.45 -3.11 -1.12
CA VAL A 185 11.82 -4.43 -0.91
C VAL A 185 10.75 -4.79 -1.95
N LEU A 186 10.31 -3.85 -2.79
CA LEU A 186 9.36 -4.12 -3.89
C LEU A 186 9.78 -5.30 -4.79
N PRO A 187 11.06 -5.46 -5.19
CA PRO A 187 11.46 -6.61 -6.00
C PRO A 187 11.24 -7.97 -5.32
N LEU A 188 11.10 -8.01 -3.98
CA LEU A 188 10.82 -9.25 -3.27
C LEU A 188 9.39 -9.76 -3.48
N LEU A 189 8.48 -8.91 -4.00
CA LEU A 189 7.11 -9.31 -4.34
C LEU A 189 7.07 -10.43 -5.38
N ASP A 190 8.01 -10.43 -6.34
CA ASP A 190 8.10 -11.45 -7.38
C ASP A 190 8.53 -12.83 -6.83
N MET A 191 9.07 -12.87 -5.62
CA MET A 191 9.54 -14.09 -4.95
C MET A 191 8.54 -14.66 -3.93
N LEU A 192 7.45 -13.94 -3.66
CA LEU A 192 6.50 -14.29 -2.60
C LEU A 192 5.11 -14.57 -3.15
N ALA A 193 4.34 -15.35 -2.38
CA ALA A 193 2.94 -15.54 -2.68
C ALA A 193 2.15 -14.25 -2.46
N PRO A 194 1.30 -13.87 -3.43
CA PRO A 194 0.28 -12.87 -3.23
C PRO A 194 -0.56 -13.23 -2.00
N GLY A 195 -0.77 -12.23 -1.17
CA GLY A 195 -1.44 -12.32 0.11
C GLY A 195 -1.40 -10.98 0.85
N CYS A 196 -1.91 -10.97 2.08
CA CYS A 196 -2.03 -9.78 2.91
C CYS A 196 -0.67 -9.09 3.15
N ILE A 197 0.40 -9.87 3.32
CA ILE A 197 1.76 -9.36 3.56
C ILE A 197 2.24 -8.52 2.37
N THR A 198 2.15 -9.08 1.17
CA THR A 198 2.49 -8.39 -0.08
C THR A 198 1.59 -7.18 -0.33
N ALA A 199 0.31 -7.30 -0.01
CA ALA A 199 -0.66 -6.22 -0.16
C ALA A 199 -0.40 -5.03 0.77
N TYR A 200 0.03 -5.26 2.02
CA TYR A 200 0.40 -4.16 2.92
C TYR A 200 1.57 -3.34 2.38
N LEU A 201 2.59 -3.99 1.78
CA LEU A 201 3.70 -3.27 1.16
C LEU A 201 3.20 -2.38 0.02
N LEU A 202 2.34 -2.92 -0.86
CA LEU A 202 1.75 -2.18 -1.98
C LEU A 202 0.93 -0.99 -1.50
N ILE A 203 0.10 -1.16 -0.46
CA ILE A 203 -0.64 -0.05 0.18
C ILE A 203 0.31 1.03 0.66
N ASN A 204 1.37 0.66 1.38
CA ASN A 204 2.30 1.65 1.92
C ASN A 204 3.10 2.37 0.84
N HIS A 205 3.50 1.67 -0.23
CA HIS A 205 4.13 2.30 -1.38
C HIS A 205 3.17 3.28 -2.08
N ALA A 206 1.92 2.87 -2.28
CA ALA A 206 0.88 3.72 -2.86
C ALA A 206 0.61 4.97 -2.01
N LEU A 207 0.51 4.84 -0.69
CA LEU A 207 0.34 5.99 0.22
C LEU A 207 1.52 6.97 0.14
N LEU A 208 2.75 6.46 0.04
CA LEU A 208 3.94 7.30 -0.14
C LEU A 208 3.92 8.04 -1.48
N LEU A 209 3.51 7.37 -2.56
CA LEU A 209 3.31 7.98 -3.87
C LEU A 209 2.21 9.05 -3.83
N THR A 210 1.13 8.81 -3.09
CA THR A 210 0.05 9.80 -2.87
C THR A 210 0.58 11.06 -2.18
N GLU A 211 1.39 10.92 -1.12
CA GLU A 211 2.01 12.06 -0.43
C GLU A 211 2.91 12.88 -1.38
N ILE A 212 3.74 12.19 -2.17
CA ILE A 212 4.65 12.82 -3.14
C ILE A 212 3.84 13.55 -4.22
N ALA A 213 2.81 12.92 -4.76
CA ALA A 213 1.92 13.54 -5.74
C ALA A 213 1.24 14.80 -5.16
N ALA A 214 0.79 14.76 -3.90
CA ALA A 214 0.15 15.89 -3.25
C ALA A 214 1.09 17.09 -3.00
N THR A 215 2.41 16.89 -3.07
CA THR A 215 3.43 17.96 -3.00
C THR A 215 3.97 18.40 -4.35
N GLN A 216 3.64 17.70 -5.44
CA GLN A 216 4.29 17.95 -6.72
C GLN A 216 3.66 19.13 -7.46
N ASP A 217 4.50 20.13 -7.78
CA ASP A 217 4.09 21.31 -8.53
C ASP A 217 3.85 20.99 -10.01
N ASP A 218 4.69 20.13 -10.60
CA ASP A 218 4.55 19.69 -11.99
C ASP A 218 3.35 18.74 -12.17
N ARG A 219 2.51 19.04 -13.16
CA ARG A 219 1.27 18.29 -13.41
C ARG A 219 1.53 16.91 -13.99
N GLU A 220 2.52 16.75 -14.87
CA GLU A 220 2.83 15.48 -15.51
C GLU A 220 3.41 14.48 -14.49
N ASP A 221 4.34 14.94 -13.65
CA ASP A 221 4.90 14.16 -12.56
C ASP A 221 3.83 13.78 -11.54
N ARG A 222 2.94 14.73 -11.18
CA ARG A 222 1.82 14.44 -10.29
C ARG A 222 0.95 13.32 -10.85
N GLN A 223 0.56 13.41 -12.12
CA GLN A 223 -0.26 12.39 -12.77
C GLN A 223 0.47 11.04 -12.87
N HIS A 224 1.78 11.05 -13.10
CA HIS A 224 2.60 9.85 -13.11
C HIS A 224 2.55 9.13 -11.76
N PHE A 225 2.82 9.84 -10.66
CA PHE A 225 2.76 9.27 -9.32
C PHE A 225 1.35 8.81 -8.93
N MET A 226 0.32 9.58 -9.29
CA MET A 226 -1.07 9.19 -9.03
C MET A 226 -1.42 7.89 -9.73
N LYS A 227 -1.03 7.72 -11.00
CA LYS A 227 -1.29 6.49 -11.76
C LYS A 227 -0.57 5.28 -11.17
N MET A 228 0.66 5.47 -10.67
CA MET A 228 1.39 4.41 -9.98
C MET A 228 0.71 4.03 -8.65
N ALA A 229 0.32 5.01 -7.84
CA ALA A 229 -0.37 4.78 -6.57
C ALA A 229 -1.71 4.06 -6.78
N GLU A 230 -2.50 4.50 -7.77
CA GLU A 230 -3.78 3.89 -8.13
C GLU A 230 -3.59 2.41 -8.48
N LYS A 231 -2.59 2.09 -9.32
CA LYS A 231 -2.26 0.71 -9.68
C LYS A 231 -1.92 -0.13 -8.46
N ASP A 232 -1.07 0.38 -7.57
CA ASP A 232 -0.62 -0.38 -6.40
C ASP A 232 -1.75 -0.62 -5.39
N PHE A 233 -2.68 0.33 -5.22
CA PHE A 233 -3.87 0.08 -4.40
C PHE A 233 -4.77 -1.01 -4.97
N HIS A 234 -5.00 -1.02 -6.29
CA HIS A 234 -5.79 -2.08 -6.94
C HIS A 234 -5.09 -3.44 -6.83
N HIS A 235 -3.79 -3.50 -7.10
CA HIS A 235 -2.99 -4.72 -6.91
C HIS A 235 -3.02 -5.20 -5.45
N ALA A 236 -2.99 -4.29 -4.46
CA ALA A 236 -3.10 -4.69 -3.06
C ALA A 236 -4.44 -5.38 -2.74
N ILE A 237 -5.54 -4.92 -3.34
CA ILE A 237 -6.85 -5.57 -3.22
C ILE A 237 -6.77 -6.99 -3.79
N GLU A 238 -6.28 -7.14 -5.02
CA GLU A 238 -6.12 -8.45 -5.68
C GLU A 238 -5.23 -9.40 -4.87
N HIS A 239 -4.09 -8.92 -4.37
CA HIS A 239 -3.18 -9.71 -3.54
C HIS A 239 -3.88 -10.24 -2.26
N ALA A 240 -4.73 -9.43 -1.62
CA ALA A 240 -5.46 -9.85 -0.43
C ALA A 240 -6.53 -10.92 -0.73
N GLU A 241 -7.13 -10.91 -1.93
CA GLU A 241 -8.09 -11.93 -2.36
C GLU A 241 -7.44 -13.31 -2.53
N TYR A 242 -6.15 -13.35 -2.86
CA TYR A 242 -5.36 -14.58 -2.92
C TYR A 242 -4.92 -15.11 -1.55
N GLU A 243 -5.24 -14.42 -0.45
CA GLU A 243 -4.92 -14.90 0.90
C GLU A 243 -5.64 -16.23 1.20
N HIS A 244 -4.93 -17.18 1.81
CA HIS A 244 -5.51 -18.46 2.14
C HIS A 244 -6.53 -18.27 3.28
N PRO A 245 -7.77 -18.79 3.20
CA PRO A 245 -8.84 -18.54 4.18
C PRO A 245 -8.55 -18.94 5.65
N LYS A 246 -7.44 -19.62 5.90
CA LYS A 246 -6.96 -20.03 7.24
C LYS A 246 -5.70 -19.29 7.69
N GLN A 247 -5.26 -18.29 6.95
CA GLN A 247 -4.10 -17.44 7.24
C GLN A 247 -4.55 -15.99 7.27
N MET A 248 -4.06 -15.23 8.27
CA MET A 248 -4.30 -13.78 8.38
C MET A 248 -5.76 -13.32 8.21
N LEU A 249 -6.71 -14.04 8.81
CA LEU A 249 -8.16 -13.81 8.74
C LEU A 249 -8.57 -12.34 8.95
N HIS A 250 -7.96 -11.64 9.91
CA HIS A 250 -8.29 -10.24 10.17
C HIS A 250 -7.73 -9.33 9.08
N SER A 251 -6.56 -9.61 8.54
CA SER A 251 -5.97 -8.81 7.45
C SER A 251 -6.69 -9.04 6.14
N GLN A 252 -7.13 -10.25 5.84
CA GLN A 252 -7.85 -10.57 4.61
C GLN A 252 -9.10 -9.70 4.42
N SER A 253 -9.84 -9.42 5.49
CA SER A 253 -11.01 -8.54 5.45
C SER A 253 -10.67 -7.04 5.51
N ARG A 254 -9.52 -6.67 6.09
CA ARG A 254 -9.13 -5.26 6.31
C ARG A 254 -8.34 -4.64 5.18
N VAL A 255 -7.39 -5.39 4.63
CA VAL A 255 -6.45 -4.90 3.61
C VAL A 255 -7.17 -4.29 2.41
N PRO A 256 -8.20 -4.93 1.82
CA PRO A 256 -8.94 -4.30 0.72
C PRO A 256 -9.57 -2.96 1.09
N ARG A 257 -10.02 -2.80 2.33
CA ARG A 257 -10.61 -1.54 2.78
C ARG A 257 -9.57 -0.47 3.02
N PHE A 258 -8.42 -0.81 3.60
CA PHE A 258 -7.32 0.15 3.72
C PHE A 258 -6.86 0.62 2.35
N ALA A 259 -6.78 -0.26 1.35
CA ALA A 259 -6.49 0.12 -0.03
C ALA A 259 -7.57 1.05 -0.63
N LYS A 260 -8.86 0.76 -0.42
CA LYS A 260 -9.97 1.63 -0.85
C LYS A 260 -9.94 3.01 -0.16
N ILE A 261 -9.64 3.06 1.14
CA ILE A 261 -9.47 4.33 1.85
C ILE A 261 -8.29 5.11 1.26
N GLY A 262 -7.18 4.43 0.95
CA GLY A 262 -6.03 5.01 0.24
C GLY A 262 -6.39 5.56 -1.14
N LEU A 263 -7.21 4.86 -1.93
CA LEU A 263 -7.73 5.36 -3.21
C LEU A 263 -8.57 6.63 -3.02
N ALA A 264 -9.40 6.70 -1.98
CA ALA A 264 -10.15 7.92 -1.68
C ALA A 264 -9.22 9.09 -1.38
N PHE A 265 -8.17 8.89 -0.57
CA PHE A 265 -7.17 9.94 -0.32
C PHE A 265 -6.42 10.37 -1.58
N LEU A 266 -6.03 9.40 -2.42
CA LEU A 266 -5.37 9.66 -3.69
C LEU A 266 -6.21 10.56 -4.59
N TYR A 267 -7.49 10.20 -4.80
CA TYR A 267 -8.39 10.97 -5.64
C TYR A 267 -8.74 12.34 -5.06
N LEU A 268 -8.78 12.47 -3.73
CA LEU A 268 -8.97 13.77 -3.08
C LEU A 268 -7.67 14.60 -3.05
N GLY A 269 -6.55 14.07 -3.57
CA GLY A 269 -5.24 14.69 -3.57
C GLY A 269 -4.74 14.98 -2.16
N CYS A 270 -5.12 14.16 -1.17
CA CYS A 270 -4.94 14.41 0.25
C CYS A 270 -3.71 13.71 0.83
N LYS A 271 -3.15 14.32 1.89
CA LYS A 271 -2.06 13.75 2.69
C LYS A 271 -2.62 13.02 3.92
N GLU A 272 -1.94 11.96 4.34
CA GLU A 272 -2.22 11.15 5.53
C GLU A 272 -1.17 11.32 6.65
N SER A 273 -0.36 12.38 6.56
CA SER A 273 0.73 12.71 7.49
C SER A 273 0.49 14.02 8.26
N ALA A 274 1.08 14.14 9.46
CA ALA A 274 0.82 15.20 10.43
C ALA A 274 1.71 16.46 10.29
N GLY A 275 2.47 16.62 9.20
CA GLY A 275 3.38 17.76 9.01
C GLY A 275 2.73 18.96 8.34
N ASN A 276 3.04 20.20 8.79
CA ASN A 276 2.65 21.52 8.23
C ASN A 276 1.43 21.45 7.31
N PHE A 277 0.26 21.28 7.92
CA PHE A 277 -0.87 20.67 7.25
C PHE A 277 -1.60 21.64 6.31
N LYS A 278 -1.47 21.37 5.01
CA LYS A 278 -2.52 21.64 4.02
C LYS A 278 -3.22 20.30 3.76
N LEU A 279 -4.53 20.30 3.55
CA LEU A 279 -5.33 19.09 3.23
C LEU A 279 -4.87 18.35 1.96
N GLY A 280 -3.86 18.83 1.25
CA GLY A 280 -3.29 18.23 0.05
C GLY A 280 -3.02 19.27 -1.04
N THR A 281 -3.03 18.84 -2.29
CA THR A 281 -3.01 19.74 -3.45
C THR A 281 -4.31 20.53 -3.55
N SER A 282 -4.30 21.79 -4.00
CA SER A 282 -5.52 22.57 -4.28
C SER A 282 -6.17 22.23 -5.62
N ASP A 283 -5.42 21.60 -6.53
CA ASP A 283 -5.82 21.32 -7.91
C ASP A 283 -6.26 19.85 -8.03
N VAL A 284 -7.54 19.62 -7.77
CA VAL A 284 -8.20 18.30 -7.84
C VAL A 284 -9.36 18.39 -8.82
N SER A 285 -9.42 17.44 -9.76
CA SER A 285 -10.47 17.46 -10.79
C SER A 285 -11.83 17.03 -10.24
N LEU A 286 -12.92 17.49 -10.87
CA LEU A 286 -14.28 17.04 -10.52
C LEU A 286 -14.47 15.54 -10.75
N ASP A 287 -13.78 14.96 -11.74
CA ASP A 287 -13.83 13.51 -11.98
C ASP A 287 -13.19 12.76 -10.80
N ASP A 288 -12.03 13.21 -10.32
CA ASP A 288 -11.40 12.60 -9.14
C ASP A 288 -12.28 12.71 -7.89
N ILE A 289 -12.92 13.86 -7.66
CA ILE A 289 -13.88 14.01 -6.55
C ILE A 289 -15.04 13.01 -6.68
N LYS A 290 -15.55 12.79 -7.91
CA LYS A 290 -16.59 11.80 -8.17
C LYS A 290 -16.09 10.36 -7.92
N ARG A 291 -14.87 10.03 -8.36
CA ARG A 291 -14.24 8.72 -8.09
C ARG A 291 -14.08 8.50 -6.57
N ALA A 292 -13.58 9.50 -5.84
CA ALA A 292 -13.45 9.46 -4.39
C ALA A 292 -14.79 9.23 -3.70
N LYS A 293 -15.83 9.98 -4.10
CA LYS A 293 -17.19 9.83 -3.58
C LYS A 293 -17.71 8.41 -3.79
N ASN A 294 -17.56 7.84 -4.99
CA ASN A 294 -18.02 6.48 -5.28
C ASN A 294 -17.33 5.43 -4.38
N VAL A 295 -16.02 5.60 -4.13
CA VAL A 295 -15.26 4.73 -3.24
C VAL A 295 -15.72 4.87 -1.78
N ILE A 296 -15.94 6.10 -1.31
CA ILE A 296 -16.43 6.40 0.03
C ILE A 296 -17.84 5.83 0.24
N ASP A 297 -18.75 6.03 -0.72
CA ASP A 297 -20.11 5.50 -0.67
C ASP A 297 -20.13 3.96 -0.63
N ALA A 298 -19.18 3.31 -1.31
CA ALA A 298 -19.02 1.86 -1.24
C ALA A 298 -18.52 1.42 0.15
N LEU A 299 -17.55 2.14 0.72
CA LEU A 299 -17.06 1.88 2.08
C LEU A 299 -18.14 2.07 3.15
N ASP A 300 -19.03 3.07 3.02
CA ASP A 300 -20.15 3.25 3.96
C ASP A 300 -21.06 2.01 4.01
N ARG A 301 -21.26 1.30 2.88
CA ARG A 301 -22.07 0.08 2.81
C ARG A 301 -21.40 -1.15 3.42
N ASP A 302 -20.06 -1.24 3.32
CA ASP A 302 -19.32 -2.42 3.74
C ASP A 302 -19.20 -2.53 5.29
N GLY A 303 -19.59 -1.53 6.09
CA GLY A 303 -19.55 -1.55 7.57
C GLY A 303 -18.19 -1.16 8.20
N MET A 304 -17.89 -1.49 9.46
CA MET A 304 -16.57 -1.18 10.09
C MET A 304 -15.74 -2.45 10.29
N VAL A 305 -14.41 -2.36 10.11
CA VAL A 305 -13.52 -3.53 10.29
C VAL A 305 -12.53 -3.38 11.46
N CYS A 306 -12.04 -2.18 11.73
CA CYS A 306 -11.35 -1.85 12.98
C CYS A 306 -11.37 -0.35 13.23
N ASP A 307 -11.13 0.06 14.49
CA ASP A 307 -11.20 1.46 14.90
C ASP A 307 -10.22 2.35 14.12
N SER A 308 -9.01 1.86 13.84
CA SER A 308 -8.03 2.63 13.06
C SER A 308 -8.46 2.88 11.61
N GLY A 309 -9.09 1.90 10.96
CA GLY A 309 -9.67 2.07 9.64
C GLY A 309 -10.89 2.99 9.68
N GLN A 310 -11.68 2.93 10.75
CA GLN A 310 -12.80 3.86 10.93
C GLN A 310 -12.32 5.29 11.05
N PHE A 311 -11.28 5.54 11.84
CA PHE A 311 -10.68 6.86 11.95
C PHE A 311 -10.24 7.40 10.57
N GLN A 312 -9.46 6.61 9.83
CA GLN A 312 -8.98 7.03 8.50
C GLN A 312 -10.15 7.27 7.53
N PHE A 313 -11.20 6.45 7.62
CA PHE A 313 -12.40 6.64 6.81
C PHE A 313 -13.14 7.94 7.15
N MET A 314 -13.27 8.30 8.43
CA MET A 314 -13.82 9.59 8.85
C MET A 314 -12.99 10.77 8.31
N VAL A 315 -11.66 10.62 8.28
CA VAL A 315 -10.78 11.63 7.68
C VAL A 315 -10.98 11.71 6.16
N ALA A 316 -11.13 10.60 5.45
CA ALA A 316 -11.44 10.62 4.02
C ALA A 316 -12.78 11.34 3.72
N LYS A 317 -13.80 11.14 4.56
CA LYS A 317 -15.07 11.87 4.47
C LYS A 317 -14.89 13.36 4.73
N THR A 318 -14.10 13.72 5.75
CA THR A 318 -13.72 15.11 6.04
C THR A 318 -13.10 15.78 4.82
N CYS A 319 -12.12 15.11 4.20
CA CYS A 319 -11.47 15.58 2.98
C CYS A 319 -12.47 15.75 1.82
N LEU A 320 -13.39 14.81 1.62
CA LEU A 320 -14.43 14.90 0.59
C LEU A 320 -15.31 16.15 0.81
N HIS A 321 -15.83 16.35 2.02
CA HIS A 321 -16.66 17.51 2.33
C HIS A 321 -15.91 18.84 2.14
N TYR A 322 -14.61 18.88 2.48
CA TYR A 322 -13.76 20.02 2.18
C TYR A 322 -13.68 20.30 0.68
N ARG A 323 -13.44 19.26 -0.15
CA ARG A 323 -13.38 19.42 -1.63
C ARG A 323 -14.70 19.85 -2.25
N LEU A 324 -15.82 19.49 -1.62
CA LEU A 324 -17.15 19.90 -2.05
C LEU A 324 -17.53 21.32 -1.60
N GLY A 325 -16.67 22.00 -0.82
CA GLY A 325 -16.96 23.32 -0.26
C GLY A 325 -17.87 23.31 0.97
N SER A 326 -18.23 22.12 1.48
CA SER A 326 -19.03 21.96 2.70
C SER A 326 -18.15 22.07 3.95
N TYR A 327 -17.51 23.22 4.15
CA TYR A 327 -16.46 23.41 5.17
C TYR A 327 -16.93 23.15 6.60
N GLN A 328 -18.14 23.58 6.97
CA GLN A 328 -18.70 23.30 8.29
C GLN A 328 -18.85 21.79 8.55
N GLN A 329 -19.37 21.04 7.57
CA GLN A 329 -19.50 19.58 7.69
C GLN A 329 -18.13 18.90 7.78
N ALA A 330 -17.15 19.38 7.01
CA ALA A 330 -15.78 18.90 7.10
C ALA A 330 -15.21 19.15 8.51
N TYR A 331 -15.43 20.34 9.06
CA TYR A 331 -14.96 20.71 10.40
C TYR A 331 -15.58 19.83 11.49
N ASP A 332 -16.90 19.64 11.45
CA ASP A 332 -17.61 18.81 12.43
C ASP A 332 -17.10 17.36 12.39
N LEU A 333 -16.93 16.79 11.18
CA LEU A 333 -16.36 15.45 11.00
C LEU A 333 -14.90 15.34 11.48
N ALA A 334 -14.08 16.38 11.26
CA ALA A 334 -12.71 16.41 11.75
C ALA A 334 -12.67 16.38 13.29
N GLN A 335 -13.57 17.13 13.93
CA GLN A 335 -13.71 17.18 15.37
C GLN A 335 -14.18 15.83 15.92
N GLU A 336 -15.15 15.19 15.28
CA GLU A 336 -15.58 13.82 15.61
C GLU A 336 -14.43 12.82 15.47
N ALA A 337 -13.64 12.90 14.40
CA ALA A 337 -12.47 12.03 14.20
C ALA A 337 -11.41 12.22 15.30
N LYS A 338 -11.18 13.45 15.75
CA LYS A 338 -10.29 13.75 16.88
C LYS A 338 -10.79 13.14 18.19
N VAL A 339 -12.08 13.29 18.49
CA VAL A 339 -12.71 12.69 19.69
C VAL A 339 -12.61 11.17 19.62
N PHE A 340 -12.91 10.58 18.46
CA PHE A 340 -12.80 9.15 18.21
C PHE A 340 -11.36 8.65 18.46
N ALA A 341 -10.35 9.28 17.84
CA ALA A 341 -8.95 8.91 18.04
C ALA A 341 -8.52 9.00 19.52
N THR A 342 -9.00 10.01 20.24
CA THR A 342 -8.71 10.22 21.67
C THR A 342 -9.28 9.08 22.51
N LYS A 343 -10.56 8.74 22.29
CA LYS A 343 -11.24 7.64 22.99
C LYS A 343 -10.52 6.30 22.79
N HIS A 344 -9.97 6.07 21.61
CA HIS A 344 -9.28 4.83 21.25
C HIS A 344 -7.75 4.88 21.45
N SER A 345 -7.23 5.93 22.14
CA SER A 345 -5.81 6.09 22.48
C SER A 345 -4.85 6.07 21.28
N PHE A 346 -5.29 6.55 20.12
CA PHE A 346 -4.45 6.67 18.93
C PHE A 346 -3.70 8.00 18.92
N GLY A 347 -2.66 8.12 19.74
CA GLY A 347 -1.94 9.39 19.96
C GLY A 347 -1.46 10.09 18.68
N GLY A 348 -0.97 9.32 17.69
CA GLY A 348 -0.59 9.88 16.38
C GLY A 348 -1.79 10.42 15.58
N PHE A 349 -2.92 9.70 15.62
CA PHE A 349 -4.15 10.09 14.91
C PHE A 349 -4.83 11.29 15.56
N VAL A 350 -4.74 11.44 16.89
CA VAL A 350 -5.24 12.64 17.58
C VAL A 350 -4.53 13.89 17.06
N LYS A 351 -3.19 13.86 16.97
CA LYS A 351 -2.41 15.00 16.44
C LYS A 351 -2.76 15.31 14.99
N PHE A 352 -2.93 14.27 14.19
CA PHE A 352 -3.32 14.42 12.79
C PHE A 352 -4.71 15.06 12.64
N ALA A 353 -5.73 14.53 13.33
CA ALA A 353 -7.07 15.12 13.30
C ALA A 353 -7.10 16.54 13.86
N ASP A 354 -6.33 16.84 14.91
CA ASP A 354 -6.22 18.20 15.46
C ASP A 354 -5.66 19.19 14.43
N SER A 355 -4.67 18.79 13.63
CA SER A 355 -4.14 19.64 12.55
C SER A 355 -5.17 19.94 11.46
N ILE A 356 -6.06 18.97 11.14
CA ILE A 356 -7.16 19.18 10.21
C ILE A 356 -8.18 20.16 10.79
N VAL A 357 -8.55 19.98 12.07
CA VAL A 357 -9.47 20.89 12.78
C VAL A 357 -8.94 22.31 12.73
N GLN A 358 -7.69 22.54 13.12
CA GLN A 358 -7.05 23.86 13.10
C GLN A 358 -7.07 24.50 11.71
N TYR A 359 -6.73 23.72 10.67
CA TYR A 359 -6.77 24.21 9.28
C TYR A 359 -8.19 24.63 8.85
N LEU A 360 -9.20 23.84 9.20
CA LEU A 360 -10.59 24.12 8.81
C LEU A 360 -11.21 25.29 9.59
N GLN A 361 -10.69 25.67 10.76
CA GLN A 361 -11.15 26.85 11.50
C GLN A 361 -11.00 28.14 10.69
N GLU A 362 -9.99 28.22 9.82
CA GLU A 362 -9.75 29.37 8.94
C GLU A 362 -10.88 29.60 7.92
N TYR A 363 -11.71 28.58 7.67
CA TYR A 363 -12.81 28.61 6.69
C TYR A 363 -14.21 28.80 7.32
N ASN A 364 -14.30 28.83 8.65
CA ASN A 364 -15.56 28.96 9.40
C ASN A 364 -15.75 30.36 10.02
N VAL A 365 -15.16 31.40 9.42
CA VAL A 365 -15.30 32.82 9.83
C VAL A 365 -16.49 33.47 9.13
#